data_AF-A0A0Q3NE11-F1
#
_entry.id   AF-A0A0Q3NE11-F1
#
_cell.length_a   1.000
_cell.length_b   1.000
_cell.length_c   1.000
_cell.angle_alpha   90.00
_cell.angle_beta   90.00
_cell.angle_gamma   90.00
#
_symmetry.space_group_name_H-M   'P 1'
#
loop_
_entity.id
_entity.type
_entity.pdbx_description
1 polymer ?
#
loop_
_entity_poly.entity_id
_entity_poly.type
_entity_poly.pdbx_seq_one_letter_code
_entity_poly.pdbx_strand_id
1 'polypeptide(L)'
;MLILTCPAQLQRLEGALRRSLPLTLPVYGAVMNINRGNPAGLEVVVDAWPEFAWIRRCRVGSLTPAHVDLLNKTWRYGGNARSRQYLEELLRLFPNLCLRDGAGQPLSWALTDPFGAGTHGYTLPAHRRSGYMWTVMVLAARRAQARGFPAFGYTATWNQAMQRLQEELGHQRLPGLCSYILHNPSLKQA
;
A
#
# COMPACT_ATOMS: atom_id res chain seq x y z
N MET A 1 6.88 10.54 -20.24
CA MET A 1 5.47 10.96 -20.21
C MET A 1 4.97 10.95 -21.64
N LEU A 2 3.87 10.25 -21.88
CA LEU A 2 3.26 10.06 -23.20
C LEU A 2 1.77 10.43 -23.10
N ILE A 3 1.26 11.16 -24.08
CA ILE A 3 -0.16 11.50 -24.17
C ILE A 3 -0.83 10.45 -25.06
N LEU A 4 -1.88 9.81 -24.56
CA LEU A 4 -2.66 8.84 -25.32
C LEU A 4 -3.83 9.55 -25.99
N THR A 5 -3.73 9.73 -27.30
CA THR A 5 -4.79 10.32 -28.14
C THR A 5 -5.53 9.27 -28.98
N CYS A 6 -4.97 8.07 -29.13
CA CYS A 6 -5.53 7.02 -29.97
C CYS A 6 -6.70 6.28 -29.27
N PRO A 7 -7.90 6.19 -29.88
CA PRO A 7 -9.05 5.49 -29.29
C PRO A 7 -8.78 4.03 -28.94
N ALA A 8 -8.04 3.29 -29.77
CA ALA A 8 -7.67 1.89 -29.50
C ALA A 8 -6.73 1.77 -28.28
N GLN A 9 -5.87 2.76 -28.06
CA GLN A 9 -5.00 2.82 -26.89
C GLN A 9 -5.82 3.10 -25.62
N LEU A 10 -6.73 4.07 -25.68
CA LEU A 10 -7.60 4.41 -24.54
C LEU A 10 -8.54 3.26 -24.16
N GLN A 11 -9.09 2.51 -25.13
CA GLN A 11 -9.88 1.29 -24.86
C GLN A 11 -9.04 0.18 -24.22
N ARG A 12 -7.81 -0.04 -24.69
CA ARG A 12 -6.88 -1.00 -24.07
C ARG A 12 -6.50 -0.60 -22.65
N LEU A 13 -6.30 0.69 -22.40
CA LEU A 13 -6.05 1.23 -21.07
C LEU A 13 -7.26 0.98 -20.17
N GLU A 14 -8.48 1.35 -20.58
CA GLU A 14 -9.70 1.08 -19.82
C GLU A 14 -9.84 -0.41 -19.48
N GLY A 15 -9.65 -1.30 -20.45
CA GLY A 15 -9.73 -2.75 -20.21
C GLY A 15 -8.69 -3.25 -19.20
N ALA A 16 -7.49 -2.68 -19.20
CA ALA A 16 -6.46 -3.05 -18.24
C ALA A 16 -6.68 -2.44 -16.85
N LEU A 17 -7.19 -1.20 -16.79
CA LEU A 17 -7.66 -0.58 -15.56
C LEU A 17 -8.79 -1.41 -14.96
N ARG A 18 -9.80 -1.78 -15.75
CA ARG A 18 -10.94 -2.59 -15.32
C ARG A 18 -10.53 -3.93 -14.71
N ARG A 19 -9.57 -4.64 -15.32
CA ARG A 19 -9.05 -5.92 -14.80
C ARG A 19 -8.36 -5.81 -13.43
N SER A 20 -7.93 -4.61 -13.08
CA SER A 20 -7.18 -4.33 -11.86
C SER A 20 -8.00 -3.55 -10.85
N LEU A 21 -9.32 -3.47 -11.08
CA LEU A 21 -10.24 -3.00 -10.05
C LEU A 21 -10.15 -3.94 -8.83
N PRO A 22 -10.20 -3.39 -7.61
CA PRO A 22 -10.53 -2.00 -7.29
C PRO A 22 -9.35 -0.99 -7.33
N LEU A 23 -8.12 -1.42 -7.62
CA LEU A 23 -6.89 -0.59 -7.48
C LEU A 23 -6.89 0.66 -8.36
N THR A 24 -7.51 0.54 -9.52
CA THR A 24 -7.51 1.54 -10.58
C THR A 24 -8.73 2.43 -10.54
N LEU A 25 -9.64 2.24 -9.57
CA LEU A 25 -10.94 2.93 -9.53
C LEU A 25 -10.83 4.47 -9.68
N PRO A 26 -9.87 5.17 -9.03
CA PRO A 26 -9.74 6.63 -9.19
C PRO A 26 -9.42 7.09 -10.62
N VAL A 27 -8.69 6.29 -11.39
CA VAL A 27 -8.28 6.60 -12.76
C VAL A 27 -9.21 5.98 -13.79
N TYR A 28 -9.80 4.82 -13.45
CA TYR A 28 -10.71 4.07 -14.30
C TYR A 28 -11.92 4.90 -14.68
N GLY A 29 -12.57 5.58 -13.72
CA GLY A 29 -13.73 6.42 -14.01
C GLY A 29 -13.43 7.55 -15.00
N ALA A 30 -12.28 8.21 -14.85
CA ALA A 30 -11.84 9.26 -15.75
C ALA A 30 -11.58 8.72 -17.17
N VAL A 31 -10.77 7.65 -17.30
CA VAL A 31 -10.47 7.03 -18.60
C VAL A 31 -11.71 6.47 -19.28
N MET A 32 -12.63 5.89 -18.51
CA MET A 32 -13.92 5.40 -18.97
C MET A 32 -14.79 6.53 -19.54
N ASN A 33 -14.83 7.70 -18.89
CA ASN A 33 -15.56 8.87 -19.39
C ASN A 33 -14.89 9.49 -20.63
N ILE A 34 -13.55 9.50 -20.67
CA ILE A 34 -12.79 9.95 -21.84
C ILE A 34 -13.06 9.05 -23.05
N ASN A 35 -13.10 7.73 -22.87
CA ASN A 35 -13.48 6.77 -23.91
C ASN A 35 -14.92 6.95 -24.42
N ARG A 36 -15.78 7.62 -23.66
CA ARG A 36 -17.19 7.84 -23.99
C ARG A 36 -17.46 9.27 -24.49
N GLY A 37 -16.47 9.93 -25.07
CA GLY A 37 -16.63 11.21 -25.74
C GLY A 37 -15.92 12.39 -25.08
N ASN A 38 -15.24 12.16 -23.94
CA ASN A 38 -14.38 13.16 -23.28
C ASN A 38 -15.00 14.56 -23.15
N PRO A 39 -16.16 14.70 -22.47
CA PRO A 39 -16.87 15.99 -22.39
C PRO A 39 -16.07 17.10 -21.71
N ALA A 40 -15.06 16.76 -20.91
CA ALA A 40 -14.19 17.69 -20.20
C ALA A 40 -12.88 18.02 -20.95
N GLY A 41 -12.66 17.47 -22.14
CA GLY A 41 -11.46 17.73 -22.94
C GLY A 41 -10.14 17.33 -22.25
N LEU A 42 -10.18 16.32 -21.38
CA LEU A 42 -9.02 15.90 -20.58
C LEU A 42 -8.05 15.06 -21.41
N GLU A 43 -6.75 15.31 -21.24
CA GLU A 43 -5.69 14.51 -21.84
C GLU A 43 -5.27 13.37 -20.90
N VAL A 44 -5.07 12.17 -21.45
CA VAL A 44 -4.57 11.03 -20.69
C VAL A 44 -3.06 10.95 -20.81
N VAL A 45 -2.35 11.31 -19.74
CA VAL A 45 -0.90 11.22 -19.67
C VAL A 45 -0.49 9.95 -18.91
N VAL A 46 0.35 9.12 -19.54
CA VAL A 46 0.94 7.93 -18.92
C VAL A 46 2.45 8.07 -18.79
N ASP A 47 3.02 7.38 -17.80
CA ASP A 47 4.46 7.30 -17.58
C ASP A 47 5.16 6.51 -18.71
N ALA A 48 4.56 5.40 -19.15
CA ALA A 48 5.02 4.56 -20.25
C ALA A 48 3.85 3.88 -21.02
N TRP A 49 4.05 3.60 -22.31
CA TRP A 49 3.07 2.93 -23.19
C TRP A 49 3.78 1.97 -24.16
N PRO A 50 3.27 0.76 -24.45
CA PRO A 50 2.01 0.14 -23.98
C PRO A 50 2.09 -0.50 -22.59
N GLU A 51 3.25 -0.41 -21.93
CA GLU A 51 3.47 -0.88 -20.57
C GLU A 51 3.22 0.24 -19.53
N PHE A 52 1.97 0.50 -19.16
CA PHE A 52 1.69 1.23 -17.90
C PHE A 52 2.06 0.29 -16.74
N ALA A 53 3.32 0.38 -16.34
CA ALA A 53 4.10 -0.71 -15.77
C ALA A 53 3.62 -1.20 -14.40
N TRP A 54 3.09 -0.32 -13.54
CA TRP A 54 2.85 -0.70 -12.14
C TRP A 54 1.65 -1.64 -11.95
N ILE A 55 0.60 -1.51 -12.77
CA ILE A 55 -0.65 -2.27 -12.63
C ILE A 55 -0.49 -3.75 -12.99
N ARG A 56 0.36 -4.07 -13.98
CA ARG A 56 0.62 -5.48 -14.38
C ARG A 56 1.77 -6.12 -13.61
N ARG A 57 2.61 -5.34 -12.92
CA ARG A 57 3.83 -5.84 -12.27
C ARG A 57 3.63 -6.26 -10.83
N CYS A 58 2.47 -5.96 -10.22
CA CYS A 58 2.21 -6.39 -8.85
C CYS A 58 0.93 -7.23 -8.69
N ARG A 59 0.97 -8.22 -7.81
CA ARG A 59 -0.18 -9.03 -7.37
C ARG A 59 -0.48 -8.78 -5.91
N VAL A 60 -1.76 -8.77 -5.56
CA VAL A 60 -2.19 -8.72 -4.17
C VAL A 60 -2.03 -10.12 -3.55
N GLY A 61 -1.44 -10.17 -2.37
CA GLY A 61 -1.28 -11.38 -1.58
C GLY A 61 -1.22 -11.07 -0.08
N SER A 62 -0.68 -12.02 0.67
CA SER A 62 -0.38 -11.92 2.10
C SER A 62 1.10 -12.23 2.32
N LEU A 63 1.65 -11.80 3.45
CA LEU A 63 2.91 -12.26 4.02
C LEU A 63 2.68 -13.54 4.82
N THR A 64 3.74 -14.33 4.95
CA THR A 64 3.82 -15.57 5.74
C THR A 64 5.03 -15.49 6.67
N PRO A 65 5.14 -16.35 7.70
CA PRO A 65 6.30 -16.38 8.60
C PRO A 65 7.67 -16.45 7.90
N ALA A 66 7.74 -17.00 6.67
CA ALA A 66 8.95 -16.99 5.85
C ALA A 66 9.49 -15.59 5.52
N HIS A 67 8.68 -14.53 5.68
CA HIS A 67 9.07 -13.15 5.41
C HIS A 67 9.49 -12.38 6.68
N VAL A 68 9.48 -13.03 7.86
CA VAL A 68 9.70 -12.33 9.14
C VAL A 68 11.06 -11.64 9.20
N ASP A 69 12.10 -12.24 8.64
CA ASP A 69 13.45 -11.67 8.67
C ASP A 69 13.55 -10.39 7.82
N LEU A 70 12.80 -10.31 6.71
CA LEU A 70 12.68 -9.09 5.92
C LEU A 70 12.01 -7.97 6.72
N LEU A 71 10.90 -8.26 7.41
CA LEU A 71 10.19 -7.28 8.22
C LEU A 71 11.06 -6.83 9.39
N ASN A 72 11.73 -7.77 10.04
CA ASN A 72 12.60 -7.50 11.19
C ASN A 72 13.77 -6.59 10.79
N LYS A 73 14.35 -6.82 9.60
CA LYS A 73 15.45 -6.00 9.06
C LYS A 73 15.00 -4.60 8.63
N THR A 74 13.79 -4.47 8.08
CA THR A 74 13.30 -3.20 7.52
C THR A 74 12.62 -2.31 8.55
N TRP A 75 12.20 -2.87 9.68
CA TRP A 75 11.58 -2.11 10.75
C TRP A 75 12.63 -1.33 11.54
N ARG A 76 12.43 0.00 11.69
CA ARG A 76 13.34 0.90 12.42
C ARG A 76 13.64 0.44 13.85
N TYR A 77 12.70 -0.22 14.50
CA TYR A 77 12.84 -0.72 15.88
C TYR A 77 13.08 -2.24 15.92
N GLY A 78 13.25 -2.86 14.76
CA GLY A 78 13.50 -4.28 14.60
C GLY A 78 14.97 -4.65 14.81
N GLY A 79 15.39 -5.72 14.14
CA GLY A 79 16.77 -6.18 14.13
C GLY A 79 17.20 -7.01 15.36
N ASN A 80 16.26 -7.43 16.21
CA ASN A 80 16.54 -8.26 17.38
C ASN A 80 15.61 -9.48 17.46
N ALA A 81 15.90 -10.40 18.39
CA ALA A 81 15.14 -11.64 18.55
C ALA A 81 13.70 -11.40 19.02
N ARG A 82 13.47 -10.41 19.90
CA ARG A 82 12.14 -10.08 20.41
C ARG A 82 11.26 -9.47 19.32
N SER A 83 11.80 -8.53 18.54
CA SER A 83 11.08 -7.95 17.41
C SER A 83 10.77 -9.00 16.34
N ARG A 84 11.69 -9.95 16.10
CA ARG A 84 11.45 -11.08 15.19
C ARG A 84 10.28 -11.94 15.69
N GLN A 85 10.30 -12.35 16.95
CA GLN A 85 9.23 -13.17 17.54
C GLN A 85 7.86 -12.46 17.45
N TYR A 86 7.81 -11.18 17.83
CA TYR A 86 6.60 -10.38 17.74
C TYR A 86 6.07 -10.29 16.30
N LEU A 87 6.94 -10.02 15.32
CA LEU A 87 6.53 -9.97 13.92
C LEU A 87 6.07 -11.33 13.40
N GLU A 88 6.68 -12.43 13.84
CA GLU A 88 6.25 -13.79 13.47
C GLU A 88 4.84 -14.09 13.97
N GLU A 89 4.54 -13.70 15.22
CA GLU A 89 3.20 -13.82 15.80
C GLU A 89 2.19 -12.96 15.03
N LEU A 90 2.54 -11.72 14.69
CA LEU A 90 1.68 -10.87 13.86
C LEU A 90 1.32 -11.52 12.53
N LEU A 91 2.32 -12.08 11.84
CA LEU A 91 2.13 -12.74 10.55
C LEU A 91 1.31 -14.03 10.63
N ARG A 92 1.35 -14.73 11.78
CA ARG A 92 0.62 -15.99 11.99
C ARG A 92 -0.83 -15.74 12.39
N LEU A 93 -1.09 -14.71 13.20
CA LEU A 93 -2.37 -14.54 13.88
C LEU A 93 -3.27 -13.48 13.25
N PHE A 94 -2.70 -12.44 12.63
CA PHE A 94 -3.47 -11.27 12.22
C PHE A 94 -3.50 -11.08 10.70
N PRO A 95 -4.60 -10.50 10.18
CA PRO A 95 -4.68 -10.12 8.77
C PRO A 95 -3.51 -9.24 8.35
N ASN A 96 -3.06 -9.45 7.13
CA ASN A 96 -2.07 -8.60 6.50
C ASN A 96 -2.34 -8.52 5.00
N LEU A 97 -1.76 -7.51 4.36
CA LEU A 97 -1.82 -7.33 2.92
C LEU A 97 -0.43 -7.03 2.39
N CYS A 98 -0.09 -7.69 1.28
CA CYS A 98 1.16 -7.48 0.58
C CYS A 98 0.92 -7.35 -0.92
N LEU A 99 1.58 -6.36 -1.53
CA LEU A 99 1.80 -6.34 -2.96
C LEU A 99 3.11 -7.07 -3.26
N ARG A 100 3.06 -8.00 -4.20
CA ARG A 100 4.20 -8.83 -4.63
C ARG A 100 4.48 -8.62 -6.10
N ASP A 101 5.72 -8.80 -6.55
CA ASP A 101 6.05 -8.74 -7.97
C ASP A 101 5.64 -10.02 -8.74
N GLY A 102 5.99 -10.08 -10.02
CA GLY A 102 5.77 -11.26 -10.86
C GLY A 102 6.50 -12.52 -10.41
N ALA A 103 7.60 -12.39 -9.66
CA ALA A 103 8.35 -13.49 -9.06
C ALA A 103 7.84 -13.85 -7.64
N GLY A 104 6.79 -13.16 -7.16
CA GLY A 104 6.22 -13.36 -5.84
C GLY A 104 6.96 -12.65 -4.70
N GLN A 105 7.96 -11.81 -4.98
CA GLN A 105 8.71 -11.10 -3.95
C GLN A 105 7.92 -9.91 -3.39
N PRO A 106 7.94 -9.64 -2.06
CA PRO A 106 7.24 -8.50 -1.47
C PRO A 106 7.75 -7.15 -2.00
N LEU A 107 6.84 -6.27 -2.39
CA LEU A 107 7.11 -4.89 -2.82
C LEU A 107 6.73 -3.87 -1.74
N SER A 108 5.52 -4.04 -1.20
CA SER A 108 4.93 -3.16 -0.20
C SER A 108 3.89 -3.93 0.61
N TRP A 109 3.70 -3.58 1.87
CA TRP A 109 2.78 -4.29 2.76
C TRP A 109 2.28 -3.41 3.90
N ALA A 110 1.21 -3.87 4.52
CA ALA A 110 0.70 -3.39 5.82
C ALA A 110 0.20 -4.59 6.62
N LEU A 111 0.41 -4.54 7.93
CA LEU A 111 -0.06 -5.55 8.88
C LEU A 111 -1.21 -4.95 9.71
N THR A 112 -1.90 -5.82 10.43
CA THR A 112 -2.83 -5.44 11.48
C THR A 112 -2.29 -5.94 12.83
N ASP A 113 -2.40 -5.11 13.87
CA ASP A 113 -1.99 -5.46 15.23
C ASP A 113 -3.14 -6.10 16.03
N PRO A 114 -2.90 -6.57 17.28
CA PRO A 114 -3.93 -7.16 18.12
C PRO A 114 -5.12 -6.26 18.46
N PHE A 115 -5.00 -4.95 18.26
CA PHE A 115 -6.09 -3.99 18.45
C PHE A 115 -6.93 -3.79 17.18
N GLY A 116 -6.58 -4.46 16.08
CA GLY A 116 -7.21 -4.24 14.78
C GLY A 116 -6.65 -3.01 14.06
N ALA A 117 -5.59 -2.38 14.56
CA ALA A 117 -5.02 -1.18 13.99
C ALA A 117 -4.01 -1.53 12.87
N GLY A 118 -4.01 -0.74 11.80
CA GLY A 118 -3.01 -0.80 10.75
C GLY A 118 -1.63 -0.46 11.30
N THR A 119 -0.66 -1.35 11.07
CA THR A 119 0.69 -1.25 11.60
C THR A 119 1.74 -1.77 10.59
N HIS A 120 3.01 -1.51 10.85
CA HIS A 120 4.15 -1.98 10.06
C HIS A 120 4.02 -1.78 8.54
N GLY A 121 3.40 -0.66 8.13
CA GLY A 121 3.30 -0.26 6.74
C GLY A 121 4.69 0.06 6.16
N TYR A 122 5.10 -0.66 5.10
CA TYR A 122 6.39 -0.41 4.45
C TYR A 122 6.34 -0.62 2.93
N THR A 123 7.19 0.13 2.22
CA THR A 123 7.50 -0.08 0.79
C THR A 123 9.02 -0.15 0.66
N LEU A 124 9.51 -1.20 0.00
CA LEU A 124 10.94 -1.37 -0.26
C LEU A 124 11.50 -0.14 -0.98
N PRO A 125 12.74 0.31 -0.66
CA PRO A 125 13.31 1.54 -1.22
C PRO A 125 13.25 1.63 -2.75
N ALA A 126 13.56 0.53 -3.44
CA ALA A 126 13.53 0.43 -4.91
C ALA A 126 12.13 0.62 -5.54
N HIS A 127 11.07 0.60 -4.73
CA HIS A 127 9.67 0.65 -5.17
C HIS A 127 8.90 1.83 -4.57
N ARG A 128 9.60 2.79 -3.94
CA ARG A 128 8.99 3.98 -3.36
C ARG A 128 8.58 4.96 -4.46
N ARG A 129 7.62 5.84 -4.11
CA ARG A 129 7.06 6.86 -5.01
C ARG A 129 6.36 6.27 -6.25
N SER A 130 5.93 5.02 -6.18
CA SER A 130 5.21 4.30 -7.25
C SER A 130 3.75 4.00 -6.92
N GLY A 131 3.18 4.63 -5.87
CA GLY A 131 1.77 4.42 -5.48
C GLY A 131 1.45 3.11 -4.77
N TYR A 132 2.43 2.22 -4.54
CA TYR A 132 2.18 0.92 -3.88
C TYR A 132 1.65 1.04 -2.45
N MET A 133 2.13 1.99 -1.64
CA MET A 133 1.61 2.16 -0.28
C MET A 133 0.16 2.64 -0.30
N TRP A 134 -0.19 3.60 -1.16
CA TRP A 134 -1.57 4.04 -1.36
C TRP A 134 -2.49 2.84 -1.67
N THR A 135 -2.04 2.00 -2.60
CA THR A 135 -2.72 0.79 -3.03
C THR A 135 -2.94 -0.20 -1.87
N VAL A 136 -1.89 -0.44 -1.08
CA VAL A 136 -1.95 -1.30 0.12
C VAL A 136 -2.97 -0.77 1.12
N MET A 137 -2.94 0.53 1.43
CA MET A 137 -3.81 1.15 2.44
C MET A 137 -5.29 1.09 2.01
N VAL A 138 -5.59 1.43 0.75
CA VAL A 138 -6.96 1.35 0.22
C VAL A 138 -7.51 -0.07 0.28
N LEU A 139 -6.72 -1.06 -0.14
CA LEU A 139 -7.17 -2.45 -0.10
C LEU A 139 -7.34 -2.97 1.32
N ALA A 140 -6.42 -2.63 2.22
CA ALA A 140 -6.52 -3.02 3.63
C ALA A 140 -7.76 -2.41 4.27
N ALA A 141 -8.02 -1.12 4.05
CA ALA A 141 -9.21 -0.42 4.54
C ALA A 141 -10.49 -1.06 4.02
N ARG A 142 -10.58 -1.35 2.72
CA ARG A 142 -11.76 -2.03 2.13
C ARG A 142 -11.96 -3.43 2.71
N ARG A 143 -10.88 -4.19 2.94
CA ARG A 143 -10.95 -5.53 3.56
C ARG A 143 -11.43 -5.48 5.01
N ALA A 144 -11.07 -4.43 5.76
CA ALA A 144 -11.54 -4.20 7.12
C ALA A 144 -13.03 -3.81 7.12
N GLN A 145 -13.40 -2.82 6.30
CA GLN A 145 -14.78 -2.34 6.16
C GLN A 145 -15.75 -3.44 5.71
N ALA A 146 -15.35 -4.28 4.74
CA ALA A 146 -16.15 -5.43 4.30
C ALA A 146 -16.40 -6.47 5.41
N ARG A 147 -15.63 -6.43 6.49
CA ARG A 147 -15.80 -7.27 7.68
C ARG A 147 -16.45 -6.53 8.85
N GLY A 148 -16.93 -5.29 8.64
CA GLY A 148 -17.54 -4.46 9.67
C GLY A 148 -16.56 -3.76 10.60
N PHE A 149 -15.26 -3.74 10.28
CA PHE A 149 -14.24 -3.07 11.08
C PHE A 149 -13.85 -1.70 10.51
N PRO A 150 -13.55 -0.71 11.36
CA PRO A 150 -13.00 0.56 10.91
C PRO A 150 -11.57 0.39 10.38
N ALA A 151 -11.15 1.30 9.51
CA ALA A 151 -9.75 1.43 9.10
C ALA A 151 -9.09 2.55 9.92
N PHE A 152 -8.18 2.17 10.82
CA PHE A 152 -7.45 3.11 11.67
C PHE A 152 -6.04 2.59 11.93
N GLY A 153 -5.16 3.43 12.48
CA GLY A 153 -3.78 3.07 12.74
C GLY A 153 -2.97 4.24 13.28
N TYR A 154 -1.69 4.00 13.50
CA TYR A 154 -0.78 4.97 14.08
C TYR A 154 0.29 5.35 13.08
N THR A 155 0.55 6.65 12.95
CA THR A 155 1.64 7.15 12.13
C THR A 155 2.56 7.98 13.01
N ALA A 156 3.86 7.68 12.94
CA ALA A 156 4.85 8.45 13.67
C ALA A 156 4.79 9.94 13.29
N THR A 157 4.94 10.82 14.28
CA THR A 157 4.82 12.28 14.11
C THR A 157 5.79 12.85 13.08
N TRP A 158 6.96 12.22 12.91
CA TRP A 158 7.97 12.59 11.91
C TRP A 158 7.71 11.99 10.51
N ASN A 159 6.81 11.02 10.35
CA ASN A 159 6.51 10.41 9.06
C ASN A 159 5.47 11.22 8.27
N GLN A 160 5.85 12.41 7.83
CA GLN A 160 4.99 13.35 7.10
C GLN A 160 4.43 12.76 5.78
N ALA A 161 5.18 11.87 5.12
CA ALA A 161 4.73 11.24 3.88
C ALA A 161 3.52 10.34 4.11
N MET A 162 3.57 9.50 5.16
CA MET A 162 2.43 8.65 5.51
C MET A 162 1.25 9.48 6.04
N GLN A 163 1.51 10.55 6.81
CA GLN A 163 0.44 11.44 7.30
C GLN A 163 -0.35 12.06 6.14
N ARG A 164 0.35 12.64 5.15
CA ARG A 164 -0.30 13.19 3.94
C ARG A 164 -1.07 12.15 3.17
N LEU A 165 -0.49 10.96 3.00
CA LEU A 165 -1.17 9.85 2.32
C LEU A 165 -2.48 9.46 3.03
N GLN A 166 -2.47 9.39 4.36
CA GLN A 166 -3.67 9.05 5.13
C GLN A 166 -4.75 10.14 5.00
N GLU A 167 -4.36 11.41 5.04
CA GLU A 167 -5.26 12.56 4.84
C GLU A 167 -5.87 12.56 3.43
N GLU A 168 -5.08 12.29 2.39
CA GLU A 168 -5.55 12.13 0.99
C GLU A 168 -6.55 10.97 0.84
N LEU A 169 -6.40 9.92 1.66
CA LEU A 169 -7.32 8.78 1.71
C LEU A 169 -8.58 9.05 2.56
N GLY A 170 -8.72 10.26 3.10
CA GLY A 170 -9.88 10.67 3.90
C GLY A 170 -9.81 10.23 5.37
N HIS A 171 -8.68 9.75 5.86
CA HIS A 171 -8.51 9.51 7.29
C HIS A 171 -8.48 10.83 8.05
N GLN A 172 -9.17 10.85 9.19
CA GLN A 172 -9.15 11.98 10.10
C GLN A 172 -8.18 11.72 11.25
N ARG A 173 -7.35 12.72 11.56
CA ARG A 173 -6.47 12.67 12.73
C ARG A 173 -7.31 12.87 13.99
N LEU A 174 -7.26 11.91 14.89
CA LEU A 174 -7.86 12.03 16.21
C LEU A 174 -6.99 12.92 17.13
N PRO A 175 -7.60 13.66 18.07
CA PRO A 175 -6.86 14.42 19.06
C PRO A 175 -6.06 13.48 19.98
N GLY A 176 -4.83 13.86 20.30
CA GLY A 176 -3.95 13.12 21.20
C GLY A 176 -2.79 12.40 20.51
N LEU A 177 -1.77 12.11 21.30
CA LEU A 177 -0.60 11.34 20.88
C LEU A 177 -0.60 9.99 21.60
N CYS A 178 -0.31 8.93 20.86
CA CYS A 178 0.02 7.64 21.44
C CYS A 178 1.55 7.54 21.58
N SER A 179 2.03 7.25 22.78
CA SER A 179 3.44 7.04 23.07
C SER A 179 3.73 5.55 23.16
N TYR A 180 4.64 5.07 22.30
CA TYR A 180 5.14 3.69 22.36
C TYR A 180 6.44 3.65 23.15
N ILE A 181 6.42 2.93 24.28
CA ILE A 181 7.63 2.64 25.05
C ILE A 181 8.19 1.32 24.54
N LEU A 182 9.25 1.41 23.74
CA LEU A 182 9.94 0.25 23.21
C LEU A 182 11.10 -0.10 24.14
N HIS A 183 10.91 -1.08 25.00
CA HIS A 183 11.99 -1.59 25.83
C HIS A 183 12.83 -2.59 25.02
N ASN A 184 13.97 -2.12 24.49
CA ASN A 184 14.96 -2.98 23.86
C ASN A 184 16.25 -3.03 24.70
N PRO A 185 16.47 -4.10 25.49
CA PRO A 185 17.66 -4.23 26.32
C PRO A 185 18.98 -4.20 25.53
N SER A 186 18.96 -4.54 24.23
CA SER A 186 20.17 -4.61 23.40
C SER A 186 20.59 -3.25 22.84
N LEU A 187 19.77 -2.20 22.90
CA LEU A 187 20.14 -0.86 22.43
C LEU A 187 21.20 -0.18 23.32
N LYS A 188 21.47 -0.71 24.52
CA LYS A 188 22.53 -0.20 25.42
C LYS A 188 23.93 -0.69 25.08
N GLN A 189 24.09 -1.55 24.07
CA GLN A 189 25.38 -2.18 23.72
C GLN A 189 25.97 -1.66 22.39
N ALA A 190 25.48 -0.54 21.85
CA ALA A 190 25.96 0.08 20.62
C ALA A 190 26.74 1.37 20.89
#